data_AF-A0A4Y6UR33-F1
#
_entry.id   AF-A0A4Y6UR33-F1
#
_cell.length_a   1.000
_cell.length_b   1.000
_cell.length_c   1.000
_cell.angle_alpha   90.00
_cell.angle_beta   90.00
_cell.angle_gamma   90.00
#
_symmetry.space_group_name_H-M   'P 1'
#
loop_
_entity.id
_entity.type
_entity.pdbx_description
1 polymer ?
#
loop_
_entity_poly.entity_id
_entity_poly.type
_entity_poly.pdbx_seq_one_letter_code
_entity_poly.pdbx_strand_id
1 'polypeptide(L)'
;MSLISLGYIFTYYFLLISSYSLSHFFSRQALNKPHILITSHDQELEKGIDVIKLGELEQRDAIEFVKKGFNILKKDKSQDREIENLVRRLQCFPLAIQQAISYIEDQRIIEKFKISDYLKEYEKKAKKLLKSKIFQGIDNNYTKTTFTAWEVTMDKVRSDEQYGPLASEILDVLAYFAPDKIAREIFLNSVSDYKKKQLKLAIRLLVRYSMVGGEQNQSVLNVHRLVQEVTRLKLQENRQEEKTLRKALELINSGDLAKDSKMLHLFGDMQVNTVG
;
A
#
# COMPACT_ATOMS: atom_id res chain seq x y z
N MET A 1 -36.58 6.26 -29.03
CA MET A 1 -35.34 5.45 -29.00
C MET A 1 -34.17 6.40 -29.14
N SER A 2 -33.48 6.70 -28.05
CA SER A 2 -32.16 7.32 -28.05
C SER A 2 -31.32 6.57 -27.03
N LEU A 3 -30.38 5.77 -27.52
CA LEU A 3 -29.37 5.08 -26.73
C LEU A 3 -28.37 6.13 -26.23
N ILE A 4 -28.31 6.32 -24.92
CA ILE A 4 -27.17 6.97 -24.28
C ILE A 4 -26.25 5.85 -23.81
N SER A 5 -25.06 5.84 -24.39
CA SER A 5 -23.93 4.97 -24.08
C SER A 5 -23.58 5.06 -22.58
N LEU A 6 -23.83 4.01 -21.80
CA LEU A 6 -23.21 3.86 -20.48
C LEU A 6 -21.74 3.49 -20.69
N GLY A 7 -20.87 4.49 -20.46
CA GLY A 7 -19.45 4.25 -20.22
C GLY A 7 -19.29 3.45 -18.94
N TYR A 8 -18.63 2.31 -19.04
CA TYR A 8 -18.36 1.40 -17.92
C TYR A 8 -17.39 2.07 -16.93
N ILE A 9 -17.92 2.58 -15.81
CA ILE A 9 -17.14 2.96 -14.63
C ILE A 9 -17.11 1.73 -13.72
N PHE A 10 -15.92 1.14 -13.53
CA PHE A 10 -15.75 0.04 -12.59
C PHE A 10 -15.79 0.55 -11.15
N THR A 11 -17.00 0.69 -10.61
CA THR A 11 -17.23 0.89 -9.18
C THR A 11 -17.17 -0.47 -8.49
N TYR A 12 -16.14 -0.69 -7.66
CA TYR A 12 -16.07 -1.88 -6.81
C TYR A 12 -17.11 -1.76 -5.69
N TYR A 13 -18.27 -2.42 -5.84
CA TYR A 13 -19.23 -2.59 -4.74
C TYR A 13 -18.79 -3.76 -3.86
N PHE A 14 -18.20 -3.48 -2.69
CA PHE A 14 -18.04 -4.51 -1.65
C PHE A 14 -19.25 -4.44 -0.72
N LEU A 15 -20.23 -5.32 -0.92
CA LEU A 15 -21.35 -5.47 0.00
C LEU A 15 -20.87 -6.23 1.25
N LEU A 16 -20.45 -5.51 2.29
CA LEU A 16 -20.18 -6.09 3.60
C LEU A 16 -21.49 -6.27 4.37
N ILE A 17 -22.15 -7.43 4.23
CA ILE A 17 -23.17 -7.88 5.19
C ILE A 17 -22.43 -8.53 6.35
N SER A 18 -21.84 -7.73 7.25
CA SER A 18 -21.30 -8.25 8.51
C SER A 18 -22.34 -8.11 9.60
N SER A 19 -22.85 -9.24 10.10
CA SER A 19 -23.82 -9.30 11.20
C SER A 19 -23.19 -9.12 12.59
N TYR A 20 -21.97 -8.63 12.70
CA TYR A 20 -21.32 -8.41 13.99
C TYR A 20 -20.75 -6.99 14.11
N SER A 21 -21.42 -6.20 14.95
CA SER A 21 -21.02 -4.91 15.53
C SER A 21 -21.04 -3.66 14.65
N LEU A 22 -22.13 -3.44 13.91
CA LEU A 22 -22.51 -2.13 13.36
C LEU A 22 -23.35 -1.25 14.33
N SER A 23 -23.55 -1.71 15.56
CA SER A 23 -24.41 -1.03 16.56
C SER A 23 -23.91 0.34 16.99
N HIS A 24 -22.63 0.65 16.79
CA HIS A 24 -22.07 1.98 17.07
C HIS A 24 -22.36 3.00 15.97
N PHE A 25 -22.66 2.55 14.74
CA PHE A 25 -22.92 3.44 13.60
C PHE A 25 -24.40 3.66 13.33
N PHE A 26 -25.28 2.77 13.81
CA PHE A 26 -26.72 2.87 13.57
C PHE A 26 -27.53 2.86 14.86
N SER A 27 -28.54 3.73 14.94
CA SER A 27 -29.46 3.78 16.08
C SER A 27 -30.25 2.47 16.21
N ARG A 28 -30.58 2.06 17.44
CA ARG A 28 -31.34 0.82 17.72
C ARG A 28 -32.71 0.73 17.00
N GLN A 29 -33.25 1.85 16.50
CA GLN A 29 -34.50 1.87 15.72
C GLN A 29 -34.31 1.48 14.24
N ALA A 30 -33.07 1.40 13.74
CA ALA A 30 -32.75 1.13 12.34
C ALA A 30 -32.47 -0.35 12.02
N LEU A 31 -32.64 -1.28 12.97
CA LEU A 31 -32.30 -2.70 12.77
C LEU A 31 -33.21 -3.46 11.79
N ASN A 32 -34.35 -2.89 11.36
CA ASN A 32 -35.29 -3.54 10.44
C ASN A 32 -35.16 -3.07 8.98
N LYS A 33 -34.07 -2.38 8.61
CA LYS A 33 -33.81 -1.97 7.22
C LYS A 33 -32.43 -2.46 6.77
N PRO A 34 -32.28 -2.90 5.51
CA PRO A 34 -30.98 -3.28 4.98
C PRO A 34 -30.07 -2.04 4.91
N HIS A 35 -28.86 -2.17 5.44
CA HIS A 35 -27.82 -1.15 5.35
C HIS A 35 -26.81 -1.57 4.28
N ILE A 36 -26.45 -0.64 3.41
CA ILE A 36 -25.45 -0.85 2.34
C ILE A 36 -24.24 0.03 2.69
N LEU A 37 -23.10 -0.60 2.95
CA LEU A 37 -21.82 0.09 3.09
C LEU A 37 -21.10 0.09 1.73
N ILE A 38 -20.74 1.27 1.25
CA ILE A 38 -19.97 1.46 0.02
C ILE A 38 -18.63 2.10 0.40
N THR A 39 -17.53 1.52 -0.05
CA THR A 39 -16.21 2.14 0.05
C THR A 39 -15.84 2.70 -1.32
N SER A 40 -15.52 4.00 -1.38
CA SER A 40 -15.12 4.68 -2.60
C SER A 40 -13.94 5.60 -2.32
N HIS A 41 -13.10 5.80 -3.33
CA HIS A 41 -12.10 6.87 -3.30
C HIS A 41 -12.70 8.22 -3.71
N ASP A 42 -13.84 8.18 -4.41
CA ASP A 42 -14.60 9.36 -4.78
C ASP A 42 -15.34 9.91 -3.56
N GLN A 43 -15.04 11.15 -3.19
CA GLN A 43 -15.70 11.85 -2.09
C GLN A 43 -16.97 12.60 -2.54
N GLU A 44 -17.22 12.68 -3.84
CA GLU A 44 -18.39 13.35 -4.44
C GLU A 44 -19.50 12.34 -4.73
N LEU A 45 -19.99 11.68 -3.69
CA LEU A 45 -21.15 10.80 -3.81
C LEU A 45 -22.46 11.60 -3.84
N GLU A 46 -23.47 11.06 -4.54
CA GLU A 46 -24.78 11.69 -4.70
C GLU A 46 -25.45 12.04 -3.36
N LYS A 47 -26.31 13.07 -3.40
CA LYS A 47 -27.08 13.51 -2.23
C LYS A 47 -27.96 12.37 -1.72
N GLY A 48 -27.88 12.09 -0.41
CA GLY A 48 -28.68 11.05 0.26
C GLY A 48 -27.86 9.84 0.74
N ILE A 49 -26.54 9.83 0.52
CA ILE A 49 -25.61 8.84 1.07
C ILE A 49 -24.85 9.47 2.24
N ASP A 50 -24.85 8.81 3.41
CA ASP A 50 -24.00 9.18 4.53
C ASP A 50 -22.54 8.81 4.21
N VAL A 51 -21.69 9.81 3.95
CA VAL A 51 -20.28 9.61 3.60
C VAL A 51 -19.40 9.68 4.85
N ILE A 52 -18.70 8.59 5.15
CA ILE A 52 -17.66 8.55 6.18
C ILE A 52 -16.30 8.73 5.49
N LYS A 53 -15.66 9.89 5.68
CA LYS A 53 -14.31 10.11 5.16
C LYS A 53 -13.30 9.31 5.98
N LEU A 54 -12.66 8.34 5.35
CA LEU A 54 -11.58 7.55 5.93
C LEU A 54 -10.25 8.28 5.66
N GLY A 55 -9.68 8.91 6.69
CA GLY A 55 -8.42 9.65 6.67
C GLY A 55 -7.40 9.05 7.63
N GLU A 56 -6.72 9.91 8.40
CA GLU A 56 -5.95 9.46 9.56
C GLU A 56 -6.81 8.72 10.60
N LEU A 57 -6.17 7.82 11.36
CA LEU A 57 -6.77 7.25 12.55
C LEU A 57 -6.91 8.32 13.62
N GLU A 58 -7.93 8.20 14.48
CA GLU A 58 -7.90 8.92 15.74
C GLU A 58 -6.64 8.55 16.52
N GLN A 59 -6.06 9.51 17.25
CA GLN A 59 -4.80 9.29 17.96
C GLN A 59 -4.86 8.07 18.91
N ARG A 60 -6.01 7.83 19.54
CA ARG A 60 -6.23 6.66 20.42
C ARG A 60 -6.16 5.35 19.65
N ASP A 61 -6.81 5.29 18.49
CA ASP A 61 -6.82 4.12 17.61
C ASP A 61 -5.44 3.88 16.98
N ALA A 62 -4.71 4.95 16.64
CA ALA A 62 -3.34 4.86 16.15
C ALA A 62 -2.40 4.26 17.21
N ILE A 63 -2.51 4.68 18.47
CA ILE A 63 -1.74 4.12 19.59
C ILE A 63 -2.11 2.64 19.78
N GLU A 64 -3.41 2.32 19.78
CA GLU A 64 -3.86 0.94 19.89
C GLU A 64 -3.34 0.07 18.73
N PHE A 65 -3.31 0.62 17.52
CA PHE A 65 -2.80 -0.05 16.34
C PHE A 65 -1.31 -0.38 16.48
N VAL A 66 -0.49 0.56 16.96
CA VAL A 66 0.93 0.32 17.26
C VAL A 66 1.11 -0.71 18.38
N LYS A 67 0.33 -0.62 19.47
CA LYS A 67 0.40 -1.60 20.57
C LYS A 67 0.08 -3.01 20.07
N LYS A 68 -0.96 -3.17 19.25
CA LYS A 68 -1.30 -4.44 18.60
C LYS A 68 -0.15 -4.94 17.73
N GLY A 69 0.44 -4.06 16.91
CA GLY A 69 1.58 -4.39 16.06
C GLY A 69 2.81 -4.89 16.82
N PHE A 70 3.05 -4.36 18.03
CA PHE A 70 4.14 -4.79 18.91
C PHE A 70 3.75 -5.86 19.94
N ASN A 71 2.54 -6.43 19.85
CA ASN A 71 2.00 -7.37 20.83
C ASN A 71 2.03 -6.86 22.28
N ILE A 72 1.88 -5.55 22.48
CA ILE A 72 1.82 -4.89 23.79
C ILE A 72 0.37 -4.90 24.29
N LEU A 73 0.16 -5.31 25.55
CA LEU A 73 -1.16 -5.30 26.16
C LEU A 73 -1.71 -3.86 26.27
N LYS A 74 -3.00 -3.65 25.99
CA LYS A 74 -3.65 -2.33 26.07
C LYS A 74 -3.35 -1.56 27.37
N LYS A 75 -3.34 -2.28 28.50
CA LYS A 75 -3.11 -1.73 29.84
C LYS A 75 -1.65 -1.39 30.14
N ASP A 76 -0.71 -1.94 29.37
CA ASP A 76 0.70 -1.63 29.51
C ASP A 76 0.97 -0.24 28.93
N LYS A 77 1.52 0.63 29.77
CA LYS A 77 1.83 2.03 29.44
C LYS A 77 3.34 2.32 29.35
N SER A 78 4.17 1.28 29.45
CA SER A 78 5.64 1.42 29.53
C SER A 78 6.27 2.12 28.33
N GLN A 79 5.63 2.07 27.16
CA GLN A 79 6.10 2.69 25.91
C GLN A 79 5.13 3.74 25.35
N ASP A 80 4.13 4.18 26.12
CA ASP A 80 3.07 5.07 25.60
C ASP A 80 3.65 6.36 25.01
N ARG A 81 4.67 6.95 25.67
CA ARG A 81 5.30 8.17 25.20
C ARG A 81 6.01 7.99 23.86
N GLU A 82 6.75 6.90 23.68
CA GLU A 82 7.42 6.59 22.41
C GLU A 82 6.42 6.27 21.30
N ILE A 83 5.38 5.50 21.61
CA ILE A 83 4.31 5.17 20.66
C ILE A 83 3.58 6.44 20.23
N GLU A 84 3.24 7.32 21.17
CA GLU A 84 2.61 8.59 20.87
C GLU A 84 3.48 9.47 19.96
N ASN A 85 4.79 9.52 20.20
CA ASN A 85 5.71 10.26 19.34
C ASN A 85 5.76 9.66 17.93
N LEU A 86 5.72 8.32 17.81
CA LEU A 86 5.67 7.63 16.53
C LEU A 86 4.39 7.99 15.75
N VAL A 87 3.22 7.82 16.35
CA VAL A 87 1.95 8.08 15.65
C VAL A 87 1.78 9.56 15.31
N ARG A 88 2.20 10.47 16.18
CA ARG A 88 2.22 11.92 15.89
C ARG A 88 3.14 12.21 14.71
N ARG A 89 4.33 11.61 14.68
CA ARG A 89 5.29 11.83 13.60
C ARG A 89 4.79 11.32 12.24
N LEU A 90 4.03 10.23 12.27
CA LEU A 90 3.41 9.62 11.10
C LEU A 90 1.98 10.13 10.84
N GLN A 91 1.60 11.24 11.50
CA GLN A 91 0.32 11.93 11.34
C GLN A 91 -0.90 11.00 11.47
N CYS A 92 -0.78 9.95 12.27
CA CYS A 92 -1.79 8.92 12.47
C CYS A 92 -2.23 8.19 11.17
N PHE A 93 -1.42 8.23 10.10
CA PHE A 93 -1.74 7.55 8.85
C PHE A 93 -1.50 6.04 8.96
N PRO A 94 -2.54 5.19 8.80
CA PRO A 94 -2.44 3.76 9.08
C PRO A 94 -1.33 3.07 8.29
N LEU A 95 -1.20 3.37 7.00
CA LEU A 95 -0.19 2.74 6.16
C LEU A 95 1.25 3.07 6.59
N ALA A 96 1.52 4.35 6.87
CA ALA A 96 2.84 4.78 7.33
C ALA A 96 3.19 4.16 8.69
N ILE A 97 2.20 4.07 9.59
CA ILE A 97 2.32 3.38 10.88
C ILE A 97 2.63 1.90 10.67
N GLN A 98 1.89 1.21 9.80
CA GLN A 98 2.09 -0.22 9.52
C GLN A 98 3.50 -0.50 8.99
N GLN A 99 4.01 0.33 8.08
CA GLN A 99 5.38 0.24 7.56
C GLN A 99 6.43 0.44 8.67
N ALA A 100 6.20 1.40 9.57
CA ALA A 100 7.09 1.64 10.71
C ALA A 100 7.08 0.47 11.70
N ILE A 101 5.91 -0.09 12.01
CA ILE A 101 5.77 -1.28 12.86
C ILE A 101 6.56 -2.45 12.27
N SER A 102 6.32 -2.77 10.98
CA SER A 102 7.02 -3.85 10.28
C SER A 102 8.53 -3.67 10.30
N TYR A 103 9.02 -2.44 10.07
CA TYR A 103 10.44 -2.13 10.15
C TYR A 103 11.00 -2.39 11.55
N ILE A 104 10.36 -1.82 12.57
CA ILE A 104 10.84 -1.88 13.96
C ILE A 104 10.87 -3.33 14.46
N GLU A 105 9.81 -4.10 14.22
CA GLU A 105 9.75 -5.50 14.63
C GLU A 105 10.81 -6.36 13.93
N ASP A 106 11.04 -6.16 12.63
CA ASP A 106 12.09 -6.87 11.92
C ASP A 106 13.50 -6.53 12.46
N GLN A 107 13.78 -5.27 12.80
CA GLN A 107 15.07 -4.89 13.39
C GLN A 107 15.25 -5.46 14.81
N ARG A 108 14.18 -5.54 15.59
CA ARG A 108 14.20 -6.12 16.95
C ARG A 108 14.59 -7.60 16.99
N ILE A 109 14.48 -8.33 15.87
CA ILE A 109 14.92 -9.73 15.76
C ILE A 109 16.45 -9.83 15.84
N ILE A 110 17.16 -8.84 15.29
CA ILE A 110 18.61 -8.89 15.09
C ILE A 110 19.34 -8.12 16.20
N GLU A 111 18.77 -7.00 16.63
CA GLU A 111 19.42 -6.11 17.60
C GLU A 111 18.42 -5.45 18.55
N LYS A 112 18.94 -4.78 19.60
CA LYS A 112 18.12 -3.97 20.50
C LYS A 112 17.67 -2.68 19.80
N PHE A 113 16.61 -2.77 19.01
CA PHE A 113 16.08 -1.64 18.23
C PHE A 113 14.86 -0.99 18.88
N LYS A 114 14.89 0.33 19.07
CA LYS A 114 13.81 1.10 19.71
C LYS A 114 13.03 1.94 18.69
N ILE A 115 11.83 2.36 19.08
CA ILE A 115 11.01 3.32 18.30
C ILE A 115 11.80 4.62 18.02
N SER A 116 12.59 5.08 18.99
CA SER A 116 13.45 6.26 18.83
C SER A 116 14.48 6.11 17.72
N ASP A 117 14.94 4.89 17.44
CA ASP A 117 15.96 4.65 16.40
C ASP A 117 15.32 4.70 15.02
N TYR A 118 14.11 4.15 14.86
CA TYR A 118 13.30 4.38 13.66
C TYR A 118 13.04 5.88 13.42
N LEU A 119 12.63 6.62 14.46
CA LEU A 119 12.37 8.06 14.34
C LEU A 119 13.62 8.84 13.88
N LYS A 120 14.83 8.46 14.31
CA LYS A 120 16.07 9.08 13.82
C LYS A 120 16.28 8.82 12.32
N GLU A 121 16.10 7.59 11.85
CA GLU A 121 16.22 7.27 10.42
C GLU A 121 15.14 7.96 9.59
N TYR A 122 13.91 8.06 10.13
CA TYR A 122 12.84 8.83 9.54
C TYR A 122 13.23 10.30 9.37
N GLU A 123 13.69 10.98 10.43
CA GLU A 123 14.04 12.40 10.33
C GLU A 123 15.20 12.65 9.39
N LYS A 124 16.20 11.78 9.39
CA LYS A 124 17.32 11.82 8.46
C LYS A 124 16.82 11.69 7.02
N LYS A 125 15.87 10.79 6.76
CA LYS A 125 15.30 10.62 5.42
C LYS A 125 14.41 11.80 5.03
N ALA A 126 13.55 12.28 5.93
CA ALA A 126 12.71 13.46 5.72
C ALA A 126 13.55 14.67 5.27
N LYS A 127 14.65 14.95 5.99
CA LYS A 127 15.58 16.04 5.66
C LYS A 127 16.24 15.87 4.28
N LYS A 128 16.54 14.63 3.87
CA LYS A 128 17.08 14.36 2.52
C LYS A 128 16.01 14.60 1.45
N LEU A 129 14.79 14.10 1.66
CA LEU A 129 13.68 14.24 0.72
C LEU A 129 13.26 15.70 0.50
N LEU A 130 13.45 16.59 1.48
CA LEU A 130 13.23 18.02 1.29
C LEU A 130 14.08 18.65 0.18
N LYS A 131 15.15 18.00 -0.28
CA LYS A 131 15.96 18.46 -1.43
C LYS A 131 15.45 17.95 -2.79
N SER A 132 14.50 17.01 -2.79
CA SER A 132 13.91 16.44 -4.00
C SER A 132 12.83 17.35 -4.57
N LYS A 133 12.94 17.71 -5.85
CA LYS A 133 11.91 18.48 -6.55
C LYS A 133 10.58 17.74 -6.64
N ILE A 134 10.63 16.42 -6.87
CA ILE A 134 9.43 15.59 -6.93
C ILE A 134 8.74 15.58 -5.56
N PHE A 135 9.50 15.39 -4.48
CA PHE A 135 8.93 15.40 -3.14
C PHE A 135 8.33 16.77 -2.76
N GLN A 136 8.98 17.86 -3.16
CA GLN A 136 8.46 19.22 -2.94
C GLN A 136 7.14 19.47 -3.68
N GLY A 137 6.98 18.90 -4.88
CA GLY A 137 5.78 19.04 -5.71
C GLY A 137 4.55 18.28 -5.20
N ILE A 138 4.68 17.43 -4.18
CA ILE A 138 3.55 16.73 -3.56
C ILE A 138 2.78 17.72 -2.68
N ASP A 139 1.50 17.92 -2.95
CA ASP A 139 0.62 18.81 -2.18
C ASP A 139 -0.04 18.12 -0.97
N ASN A 140 -0.20 16.80 -1.02
CA ASN A 140 -0.83 16.00 0.01
C ASN A 140 0.15 15.56 1.12
N ASN A 141 -0.15 15.91 2.37
CA ASN A 141 0.60 15.47 3.55
C ASN A 141 0.58 13.94 3.73
N TYR A 142 -0.52 13.26 3.37
CA TYR A 142 -0.59 11.80 3.42
C TYR A 142 0.47 11.19 2.50
N THR A 143 0.50 11.61 1.24
CA THR A 143 1.51 11.14 0.27
C THR A 143 2.93 11.47 0.76
N LYS A 144 3.21 12.67 1.28
CA LYS A 144 4.54 13.03 1.81
C LYS A 144 5.00 12.16 2.98
N THR A 145 4.12 11.94 3.96
CA THR A 145 4.43 11.14 5.15
C THR A 145 4.59 9.67 4.78
N THR A 146 3.75 9.17 3.88
CA THR A 146 3.85 7.80 3.35
C THR A 146 5.10 7.62 2.51
N PHE A 147 5.45 8.56 1.64
CA PHE A 147 6.68 8.49 0.85
C PHE A 147 7.90 8.44 1.78
N THR A 148 7.94 9.26 2.82
CA THR A 148 9.06 9.22 3.75
C THR A 148 9.14 7.88 4.48
N ALA A 149 8.03 7.35 5.00
CA ALA A 149 8.00 6.03 5.65
C ALA A 149 8.40 4.92 4.67
N TRP A 150 7.87 4.95 3.45
CA TRP A 150 8.18 4.02 2.37
C TRP A 150 9.67 4.04 2.03
N GLU A 151 10.28 5.21 1.88
CA GLU A 151 11.68 5.34 1.46
C GLU A 151 12.63 4.91 2.59
N VAL A 152 12.29 5.14 3.87
CA VAL A 152 13.03 4.57 5.02
C VAL A 152 12.99 3.05 4.98
N THR A 153 11.82 2.47 4.76
CA THR A 153 11.67 1.02 4.74
C THR A 153 12.27 0.40 3.48
N MET A 154 12.20 1.07 2.33
CA MET A 154 12.83 0.62 1.10
C MET A 154 14.36 0.71 1.15
N ASP A 155 14.95 1.67 1.87
CA ASP A 155 16.39 1.64 2.16
C ASP A 155 16.77 0.33 2.87
N LYS A 156 15.94 -0.13 3.81
CA LYS A 156 16.17 -1.41 4.49
C LYS A 156 15.96 -2.61 3.58
N VAL A 157 14.90 -2.64 2.77
CA VAL A 157 14.70 -3.70 1.76
C VAL A 157 15.90 -3.79 0.81
N ARG A 158 16.38 -2.64 0.32
CA ARG A 158 17.54 -2.55 -0.58
C ARG A 158 18.86 -2.97 0.08
N SER A 159 18.94 -2.92 1.41
CA SER A 159 20.12 -3.38 2.17
C SER A 159 20.23 -4.90 2.26
N ASP A 160 19.18 -5.66 1.94
CA ASP A 160 19.26 -7.11 1.80
C ASP A 160 20.00 -7.46 0.50
N GLU A 161 21.25 -7.90 0.62
CA GLU A 161 22.11 -8.18 -0.53
C GLU A 161 21.57 -9.31 -1.42
N GLN A 162 20.82 -10.26 -0.85
CA GLN A 162 20.42 -11.47 -1.54
C GLN A 162 19.13 -11.27 -2.34
N TYR A 163 18.14 -10.60 -1.74
CA TYR A 163 16.80 -10.47 -2.32
C TYR A 163 16.36 -9.02 -2.52
N GLY A 164 17.05 -8.04 -1.93
CA GLY A 164 16.71 -6.61 -2.03
C GLY A 164 16.61 -6.06 -3.45
N PRO A 165 17.57 -6.35 -4.36
CA PRO A 165 17.49 -5.91 -5.75
C PRO A 165 16.25 -6.46 -6.47
N LEU A 166 15.98 -7.76 -6.32
CA LEU A 166 14.83 -8.42 -6.94
C LEU A 166 13.51 -7.95 -6.32
N ALA A 167 13.47 -7.73 -5.00
CA ALA A 167 12.32 -7.20 -4.30
C ALA A 167 11.98 -5.78 -4.78
N SER A 168 13.00 -4.93 -4.95
CA SER A 168 12.82 -3.57 -5.47
C SER A 168 12.26 -3.60 -6.90
N GLU A 169 12.83 -4.43 -7.77
CA GLU A 169 12.35 -4.58 -9.15
C GLU A 169 10.89 -5.08 -9.22
N ILE A 170 10.52 -6.05 -8.38
CA ILE A 170 9.14 -6.53 -8.28
C ILE A 170 8.22 -5.39 -7.87
N LEU A 171 8.56 -4.63 -6.83
CA LEU A 171 7.73 -3.52 -6.36
C LEU A 171 7.59 -2.42 -7.43
N ASP A 172 8.69 -2.10 -8.13
CA ASP A 172 8.71 -1.12 -9.21
C ASP A 172 7.75 -1.51 -10.33
N VAL A 173 7.74 -2.78 -10.74
CA VAL A 173 6.79 -3.30 -11.74
C VAL A 173 5.35 -3.26 -11.21
N LEU A 174 5.13 -3.76 -9.99
CA LEU A 174 3.80 -3.80 -9.37
C LEU A 174 3.19 -2.40 -9.19
N ALA A 175 4.01 -1.34 -9.17
CA ALA A 175 3.54 0.04 -9.10
C ALA A 175 2.75 0.48 -10.35
N TYR A 176 2.82 -0.24 -11.47
CA TYR A 176 2.08 0.06 -12.70
C TYR A 176 0.94 -0.92 -12.98
N PHE A 177 0.74 -1.91 -12.13
CA PHE A 177 -0.36 -2.87 -12.24
C PHE A 177 -1.60 -2.37 -11.48
N ALA A 178 -2.75 -2.98 -11.72
CA ALA A 178 -3.91 -2.79 -10.87
C ALA A 178 -3.56 -3.04 -9.39
N PRO A 179 -4.07 -2.23 -8.44
CA PRO A 179 -3.65 -2.28 -7.03
C PRO A 179 -4.02 -3.59 -6.32
N ASP A 180 -5.02 -4.33 -6.81
CA ASP A 180 -5.54 -5.53 -6.16
C ASP A 180 -5.61 -6.72 -7.12
N LYS A 181 -5.59 -7.93 -6.56
CA LYS A 181 -5.77 -9.22 -7.27
C LYS A 181 -4.72 -9.49 -8.36
N ILE A 182 -3.48 -9.04 -8.14
CA ILE A 182 -2.37 -9.28 -9.07
C ILE A 182 -1.92 -10.75 -8.94
N ALA A 183 -2.06 -11.55 -9.99
CA ALA A 183 -1.64 -12.95 -9.96
C ALA A 183 -0.12 -13.08 -9.77
N ARG A 184 0.32 -13.80 -8.73
CA ARG A 184 1.76 -14.08 -8.48
C ARG A 184 2.43 -14.81 -9.64
N GLU A 185 1.65 -15.58 -10.37
CA GLU A 185 2.08 -16.37 -11.52
C GLU A 185 2.70 -15.52 -12.62
N ILE A 186 2.35 -14.23 -12.71
CA ILE A 186 2.94 -13.31 -13.70
C ILE A 186 4.47 -13.22 -13.58
N PHE A 187 5.03 -13.40 -12.38
CA PHE A 187 6.48 -13.45 -12.17
C PHE A 187 7.06 -14.86 -12.29
N LEU A 188 6.24 -15.90 -12.11
CA LEU A 188 6.70 -17.29 -11.98
C LEU A 188 6.63 -18.07 -13.31
N ASN A 189 5.91 -17.55 -14.30
CA ASN A 189 5.81 -18.14 -15.61
C ASN A 189 7.16 -18.11 -16.33
N SER A 190 7.46 -19.19 -17.06
CA SER A 190 8.63 -19.26 -17.96
C SER A 190 10.01 -19.10 -17.30
N VAL A 191 10.11 -19.22 -15.97
CA VAL A 191 11.39 -19.18 -15.22
C VAL A 191 11.73 -20.54 -14.60
N SER A 192 13.03 -20.80 -14.42
CA SER A 192 13.52 -22.02 -13.76
C SER A 192 13.06 -22.11 -12.30
N ASP A 193 12.98 -23.32 -11.73
CA ASP A 193 12.53 -23.51 -10.35
C ASP A 193 13.42 -22.81 -9.32
N TYR A 194 14.72 -22.69 -9.61
CA TYR A 194 15.65 -21.89 -8.84
C TYR A 194 15.23 -20.40 -8.80
N LYS A 195 14.92 -19.80 -9.96
CA LYS A 195 14.45 -18.41 -10.05
C LYS A 195 13.08 -18.23 -9.37
N LYS A 196 12.17 -19.20 -9.49
CA LYS A 196 10.88 -19.18 -8.76
C LYS A 196 11.09 -19.10 -7.25
N LYS A 197 12.07 -19.83 -6.70
CA LYS A 197 12.40 -19.77 -5.27
C LYS A 197 12.89 -18.38 -4.87
N GLN A 198 13.77 -17.76 -5.65
CA GLN A 198 14.25 -16.40 -5.39
C GLN A 198 13.12 -15.37 -5.43
N LEU A 199 12.22 -15.43 -6.43
CA LEU A 199 11.05 -14.56 -6.53
C LEU A 199 10.14 -14.69 -5.31
N LYS A 200 9.86 -15.92 -4.86
CA LYS A 200 9.06 -16.15 -3.64
C LYS A 200 9.70 -15.51 -2.41
N LEU A 201 11.03 -15.55 -2.28
CA LEU A 201 11.75 -14.96 -1.15
C LEU A 201 11.78 -13.42 -1.24
N ALA A 202 11.96 -12.86 -2.42
CA ALA A 202 11.86 -11.42 -2.66
C ALA A 202 10.44 -10.88 -2.37
N ILE A 203 9.39 -11.57 -2.80
CA ILE A 203 8.00 -11.21 -2.46
C ILE A 203 7.78 -11.32 -0.95
N ARG A 204 8.30 -12.37 -0.30
CA ARG A 204 8.22 -12.49 1.17
C ARG A 204 8.93 -11.34 1.89
N LEU A 205 10.03 -10.83 1.33
CA LEU A 205 10.71 -9.64 1.87
C LEU A 205 9.80 -8.41 1.79
N LEU A 206 9.14 -8.16 0.65
CA LEU A 206 8.18 -7.06 0.50
C LEU A 206 6.97 -7.20 1.44
N VAL A 207 6.43 -8.41 1.59
CA VAL A 207 5.31 -8.69 2.50
C VAL A 207 5.71 -8.44 3.95
N ARG A 208 6.92 -8.85 4.35
CA ARG A 208 7.44 -8.62 5.71
C ARG A 208 7.41 -7.14 6.09
N TYR A 209 7.75 -6.27 5.15
CA TYR A 209 7.80 -4.82 5.35
C TYR A 209 6.49 -4.08 5.00
N SER A 210 5.39 -4.81 4.78
CA SER A 210 4.09 -4.23 4.41
C SER A 210 4.13 -3.37 3.14
N MET A 211 5.03 -3.68 2.20
CA MET A 211 5.08 -3.04 0.87
C MET A 211 4.09 -3.67 -0.11
N VAL A 212 3.89 -4.97 0.05
CA VAL A 212 2.94 -5.76 -0.73
C VAL A 212 2.08 -6.54 0.25
N GLY A 213 0.77 -6.47 0.06
CA GLY A 213 -0.19 -7.33 0.73
C GLY A 213 -0.25 -8.69 0.07
N GLY A 214 -0.42 -9.72 0.89
CA GLY A 214 -0.67 -11.08 0.44
C GLY A 214 -0.59 -12.03 1.63
N GLU A 215 -1.65 -12.79 1.86
CA GLU A 215 -1.65 -13.80 2.92
C GLU A 215 -0.79 -15.01 2.54
N GLN A 216 -0.51 -15.85 3.54
CA GLN A 216 0.08 -17.16 3.30
C GLN A 216 -0.86 -17.96 2.39
N ASN A 217 -0.30 -18.63 1.36
CA ASN A 217 -1.03 -19.44 0.38
C ASN A 217 -1.97 -18.69 -0.59
N GLN A 218 -2.03 -17.36 -0.57
CA GLN A 218 -2.76 -16.62 -1.61
C GLN A 218 -1.98 -16.58 -2.92
N SER A 219 -2.65 -16.91 -4.04
CA SER A 219 -2.10 -16.80 -5.40
C SER A 219 -2.02 -15.37 -5.91
N VAL A 220 -2.56 -14.40 -5.16
CA VAL A 220 -2.63 -12.98 -5.53
C VAL A 220 -1.78 -12.11 -4.60
N LEU A 221 -1.40 -10.95 -5.12
CA LEU A 221 -0.75 -9.84 -4.44
C LEU A 221 -1.66 -8.61 -4.54
N ASN A 222 -1.60 -7.77 -3.51
CA ASN A 222 -2.20 -6.45 -3.51
C ASN A 222 -1.12 -5.43 -3.17
N VAL A 223 -1.13 -4.27 -3.80
CA VAL A 223 -0.23 -3.16 -3.47
C VAL A 223 -1.09 -1.96 -3.15
N HIS A 224 -0.90 -1.41 -1.95
CA HIS A 224 -1.65 -0.23 -1.55
C HIS A 224 -1.40 0.90 -2.57
N ARG A 225 -2.46 1.59 -3.01
CA ARG A 225 -2.36 2.64 -4.05
C ARG A 225 -1.30 3.70 -3.74
N LEU A 226 -1.24 4.16 -2.49
CA LEU A 226 -0.18 5.07 -2.03
C LEU A 226 1.24 4.47 -2.14
N VAL A 227 1.44 3.17 -1.91
CA VAL A 227 2.75 2.52 -2.16
C VAL A 227 3.08 2.58 -3.64
N GLN A 228 2.12 2.29 -4.53
CA GLN A 228 2.33 2.41 -5.97
C GLN A 228 2.67 3.86 -6.36
N GLU A 229 1.92 4.83 -5.85
CA GLU A 229 2.13 6.26 -6.11
C GLU A 229 3.55 6.69 -5.72
N VAL A 230 3.99 6.43 -4.49
CA VAL A 230 5.32 6.84 -4.03
C VAL A 230 6.45 6.08 -4.73
N THR A 231 6.20 4.83 -5.15
CA THR A 231 7.13 4.07 -5.98
C THR A 231 7.28 4.72 -7.36
N ARG A 232 6.17 5.12 -8.00
CA ARG A 232 6.21 5.84 -9.29
C ARG A 232 6.93 7.18 -9.19
N LEU A 233 6.65 7.96 -8.14
CA LEU A 233 7.36 9.22 -7.87
C LEU A 233 8.88 9.00 -7.74
N LYS A 234 9.30 7.91 -7.09
CA LYS A 234 10.72 7.57 -6.98
C LYS A 234 11.33 7.13 -8.31
N LEU A 235 10.60 6.37 -9.13
CA LEU A 235 11.03 5.95 -10.46
C LEU A 235 11.19 7.14 -11.41
N GLN A 236 10.29 8.12 -11.33
CA GLN A 236 10.37 9.38 -12.05
C GLN A 236 11.60 10.18 -11.62
N GLU A 237 11.87 10.27 -10.31
CA GLU A 237 13.05 10.95 -9.76
C GLU A 237 14.34 10.36 -10.33
N ASN A 238 14.39 9.03 -10.43
CA ASN A 238 15.55 8.26 -10.88
C ASN A 238 15.60 8.05 -12.41
N ARG A 239 14.63 8.59 -13.17
CA ARG A 239 14.47 8.37 -14.63
C ARG A 239 14.45 6.88 -15.02
N GLN A 240 13.81 6.04 -14.20
CA GLN A 240 13.66 4.60 -14.43
C GLN A 240 12.24 4.20 -14.87
N GLU A 241 11.28 5.13 -14.88
CA GLU A 241 9.88 4.87 -15.22
C GLU A 241 9.70 4.15 -16.57
N GLU A 242 10.29 4.66 -17.64
CA GLU A 242 10.17 4.05 -18.98
C GLU A 242 10.70 2.61 -19.01
N LYS A 243 11.87 2.38 -18.40
CA LYS A 243 12.48 1.05 -18.32
C LYS A 243 11.59 0.08 -17.54
N THR A 244 11.00 0.54 -16.44
CA THR A 244 10.10 -0.27 -15.62
C THR A 244 8.80 -0.60 -16.35
N LEU A 245 8.21 0.37 -17.07
CA LEU A 245 7.02 0.14 -17.90
C LEU A 245 7.26 -0.90 -18.99
N ARG A 246 8.43 -0.86 -19.66
CA ARG A 246 8.80 -1.88 -20.65
C ARG A 246 8.81 -3.28 -20.04
N LYS A 247 9.44 -3.45 -18.87
CA LYS A 247 9.44 -4.72 -18.13
C LYS A 247 8.04 -5.18 -17.72
N ALA A 248 7.21 -4.25 -17.26
CA ALA A 248 5.83 -4.52 -16.90
C ALA A 248 5.03 -5.07 -18.10
N LEU A 249 5.18 -4.47 -19.27
CA LEU A 249 4.57 -4.94 -20.52
C LEU A 249 5.13 -6.30 -20.98
N GLU A 250 6.44 -6.52 -20.88
CA GLU A 250 7.07 -7.81 -21.18
C GLU A 250 6.52 -8.94 -20.29
N LEU A 251 6.29 -8.68 -19.01
CA LEU A 251 5.71 -9.66 -18.08
C LEU A 251 4.26 -10.00 -18.44
N ILE A 252 3.46 -9.01 -18.84
CA ILE A 252 2.09 -9.23 -19.32
C ILE A 252 2.09 -10.06 -20.61
N ASN A 253 3.03 -9.79 -21.52
CA ASN A 253 3.11 -10.48 -22.81
C ASN A 253 3.71 -11.90 -22.71
N SER A 254 4.58 -12.16 -21.73
CA SER A 254 5.27 -13.45 -21.54
C SER A 254 4.51 -14.42 -20.64
N GLY A 255 3.63 -13.93 -19.77
CA GLY A 255 2.56 -14.75 -19.21
C GLY A 255 1.51 -14.95 -20.29
N ASP A 256 1.21 -16.19 -20.68
CA ASP A 256 0.19 -16.56 -21.69
C ASP A 256 -1.25 -16.26 -21.19
N LEU A 257 -1.50 -15.02 -20.74
CA LEU A 257 -2.78 -14.45 -20.32
C LEU A 257 -3.55 -13.84 -21.50
N ALA A 258 -2.93 -13.82 -22.69
CA ALA A 258 -3.49 -13.28 -23.92
C ALA A 258 -4.61 -14.13 -24.56
N LYS A 259 -4.97 -15.29 -23.97
CA LYS A 259 -6.03 -16.17 -24.49
C LYS A 259 -7.36 -16.09 -23.73
N ASP A 260 -7.37 -15.50 -22.53
CA ASP A 260 -8.62 -15.29 -21.78
C ASP A 260 -9.01 -13.82 -21.83
N SER A 261 -10.26 -13.55 -22.20
CA SER A 261 -10.88 -12.22 -22.42
C SER A 261 -10.97 -11.30 -21.18
N LYS A 262 -10.09 -11.46 -20.18
CA LYS A 262 -10.01 -10.67 -18.93
C LYS A 262 -9.03 -9.50 -18.97
N MET A 263 -8.64 -9.04 -20.16
CA MET A 263 -7.59 -8.03 -20.39
C MET A 263 -7.92 -6.58 -19.95
N LEU A 264 -9.14 -6.27 -19.52
CA LEU A 264 -9.56 -4.88 -19.26
C LEU A 264 -9.30 -4.38 -17.82
N HIS A 265 -8.83 -5.22 -16.90
CA HIS A 265 -8.75 -4.87 -15.48
C HIS A 265 -7.34 -4.63 -14.92
N LEU A 266 -6.28 -4.78 -15.73
CA LEU A 266 -4.90 -4.82 -15.24
C LEU A 266 -4.17 -3.48 -15.28
N PHE A 267 -4.68 -2.50 -16.02
CA PHE A 267 -4.13 -1.15 -16.07
C PHE A 267 -4.99 -0.21 -15.22
N GLY A 268 -4.41 0.38 -14.17
CA GLY A 268 -4.98 1.55 -13.53
C GLY A 268 -4.84 2.77 -14.45
N ASP A 269 -5.81 3.69 -14.39
CA ASP A 269 -6.00 4.85 -15.27
C ASP A 269 -4.69 5.52 -15.72
N MET A 270 -4.19 5.15 -16.91
CA MET A 270 -3.08 5.82 -17.57
C MET A 270 -3.62 7.04 -18.34
N GLN A 271 -3.51 8.24 -17.77
CA GLN A 271 -3.48 9.44 -18.60
C GLN A 271 -2.04 9.64 -19.10
N VAL A 272 -1.77 9.11 -20.29
CA VAL A 272 -0.59 9.49 -21.06
C VAL A 272 -0.88 10.84 -21.69
N ASN A 273 -0.41 11.92 -21.06
CA ASN A 273 -0.32 13.22 -21.73
C ASN A 273 0.72 13.10 -22.85
N THR A 274 0.26 12.74 -24.04
CA THR A 274 1.02 12.91 -25.27
C THR A 274 0.99 14.40 -25.62
N VAL A 275 2.09 15.10 -25.33
CA VAL A 275 2.36 16.41 -25.94
C VAL A 275 2.87 16.12 -27.35
N GLY A 276 2.18 16.69 -28.34
CA GLY A 276 2.55 16.59 -29.76
C GLY A 276 3.83 17.32 -30.14
#